data_AF-A0A6L3AT30-F1
#
_entry.id   AF-A0A6L3AT30-F1
#
_cell.length_a   1.000
_cell.length_b   1.000
_cell.length_c   1.000
_cell.angle_alpha   90.00
_cell.angle_beta   90.00
_cell.angle_gamma   90.00
#
_symmetry.space_group_name_H-M   'P 1'
#
loop_
_entity.id
_entity.type
_entity.pdbx_description
1 polymer ?
#
loop_
_entity_poly.entity_id
_entity_poly.type
_entity_poly.pdbx_seq_one_letter_code
_entity_poly.pdbx_strand_id
1 'polypeptide(L)'
;MPPGAQALPLNAIELAIVEAGARRGWRFQHLADGQVRATYTKWPWVAEADVLFSNRSYRIQYVSAKNMERSNDGVERAYNRWVGNLERDIAAKLDQIADRR
;
A
#
# COMPACT_ATOMS: atom_id res chain seq x y z
N MET A 1 -13.56 2.22 1.89
CA MET A 1 -13.14 3.58 2.28
C MET A 1 -14.02 4.07 3.41
N PRO A 2 -13.45 4.68 4.45
CA PRO A 2 -14.21 5.32 5.52
C PRO A 2 -15.05 6.51 4.98
N PRO A 3 -16.25 6.80 5.50
CA PRO A 3 -17.13 7.86 4.97
C PRO A 3 -16.44 9.22 4.79
N GLY A 4 -15.68 9.67 5.80
CA GLY A 4 -14.95 10.94 5.72
C GLY A 4 -13.84 10.97 4.66
N ALA A 5 -13.29 9.81 4.31
CA ALA A 5 -12.31 9.67 3.23
C ALA A 5 -12.94 9.71 1.84
N GLN A 6 -14.25 9.43 1.71
CA GLN A 6 -14.94 9.42 0.40
C GLN A 6 -15.09 10.82 -0.20
N ALA A 7 -15.08 11.85 0.64
CA ALA A 7 -15.15 13.25 0.23
C ALA A 7 -13.76 13.85 -0.08
N LEU A 8 -12.68 13.07 0.01
CA LEU A 8 -11.33 13.55 -0.28
C LEU A 8 -11.06 13.55 -1.80
N PRO A 9 -10.33 14.55 -2.33
CA PRO A 9 -9.82 14.45 -3.69
C PRO A 9 -8.82 13.29 -3.80
N LEU A 10 -8.68 12.70 -5.00
CA LEU A 10 -7.84 11.50 -5.21
C LEU A 10 -6.38 11.71 -4.79
N ASN A 11 -5.82 12.91 -5.01
CA ASN A 11 -4.46 13.25 -4.59
C ASN A 11 -4.28 13.24 -3.05
N ALA A 12 -5.32 13.57 -2.28
CA ALA A 12 -5.28 13.49 -0.83
C ALA A 12 -5.34 12.03 -0.33
N ILE A 13 -6.10 11.18 -1.04
CA ILE A 13 -6.13 9.74 -0.79
C ILE A 13 -4.75 9.13 -1.12
N GLU A 14 -4.16 9.51 -2.26
CA GLU A 14 -2.82 9.09 -2.64
C GLU A 14 -1.79 9.48 -1.58
N LEU A 15 -1.79 10.75 -1.16
CA LEU A 15 -0.88 11.22 -0.12
C LEU A 15 -1.03 10.42 1.18
N ALA A 16 -2.26 10.11 1.59
CA ALA A 16 -2.52 9.28 2.76
C ALA A 16 -1.92 7.87 2.62
N ILE A 17 -2.07 7.24 1.45
CA ILE A 17 -1.50 5.92 1.13
C ILE A 17 0.02 5.97 1.18
N VAL A 18 0.63 6.98 0.54
CA VAL A 18 2.08 7.18 0.50
C VAL A 18 2.64 7.39 1.90
N GLU A 19 2.06 8.28 2.70
CA GLU A 19 2.49 8.54 4.07
C GLU A 19 2.39 7.30 4.96
N ALA A 20 1.33 6.51 4.82
CA ALA A 20 1.14 5.28 5.58
C ALA A 20 2.23 4.25 5.25
N GLY A 21 2.45 3.97 3.96
CA GLY A 21 3.45 2.97 3.55
C GLY A 21 4.90 3.43 3.76
N ALA A 22 5.19 4.72 3.58
CA ALA A 22 6.54 5.27 3.75
C ALA A 22 7.08 5.06 5.17
N ARG A 23 6.21 5.11 6.19
CA ARG A 23 6.58 4.80 7.60
C ARG A 23 7.09 3.38 7.79
N ARG A 24 6.72 2.45 6.91
CA ARG A 24 7.21 1.07 6.90
C ARG A 24 8.35 0.82 5.91
N GLY A 25 8.85 1.86 5.24
CA GLY A 25 9.92 1.73 4.25
C GLY A 25 9.45 1.32 2.85
N TRP A 26 8.14 1.41 2.56
CA TRP A 26 7.68 1.34 1.18
C TRP A 26 8.03 2.62 0.44
N ARG A 27 8.45 2.47 -0.82
CA ARG A 27 8.60 3.57 -1.76
C ARG A 27 7.44 3.53 -2.75
N PHE A 28 6.97 4.68 -3.19
CA PHE A 28 5.83 4.78 -4.09
C PHE A 28 6.20 5.51 -5.37
N GLN A 29 5.60 5.08 -6.46
CA GLN A 29 5.64 5.75 -7.76
C GLN A 29 4.20 5.96 -8.23
N HIS A 30 3.85 7.21 -8.53
CA HIS A 30 2.59 7.52 -9.19
C HIS A 30 2.58 6.93 -10.60
N LEU A 31 1.54 6.16 -10.93
CA LEU A 31 1.35 5.57 -12.26
C LEU A 31 0.24 6.28 -13.04
N ALA A 32 -0.89 6.55 -12.36
CA ALA A 32 -2.03 7.29 -12.89
C ALA A 32 -2.94 7.72 -11.73
N ASP A 33 -3.93 8.57 -12.02
CA ASP A 33 -4.98 8.89 -11.05
C ASP A 33 -5.66 7.63 -10.53
N GLY A 34 -5.62 7.44 -9.21
CA GLY A 34 -6.16 6.24 -8.57
C GLY A 34 -5.23 5.02 -8.61
N GLN A 35 -3.95 5.16 -9.00
CA GLN A 35 -2.99 4.06 -9.03
C GLN A 35 -1.56 4.51 -8.68
N VAL A 36 -0.99 3.85 -7.67
CA VAL A 36 0.44 3.95 -7.33
C VAL A 36 1.08 2.56 -7.29
N ARG A 37 2.36 2.47 -7.69
CA ARG A 37 3.20 1.29 -7.45
C ARG A 37 3.95 1.45 -6.14
N ALA A 38 3.78 0.50 -5.23
CA ALA A 38 4.52 0.38 -4.00
C ALA A 38 5.67 -0.62 -4.18
N THR A 39 6.88 -0.25 -3.76
CA THR A 39 8.06 -1.12 -3.74
C THR A 39 8.66 -1.18 -2.34
N TYR A 40 8.81 -2.38 -1.81
CA TYR A 40 9.49 -2.65 -0.56
C TYR A 40 10.76 -3.45 -0.82
N THR A 41 11.87 -3.00 -0.25
CA THR A 41 13.17 -3.65 -0.39
C THR A 41 13.68 -4.06 0.97
N LYS A 42 13.82 -5.36 1.19
CA LYS A 42 14.52 -5.95 2.33
C LYS A 42 15.56 -6.90 1.77
N TRP A 43 16.77 -6.38 1.54
CA TRP A 43 17.81 -7.09 0.81
C TRP A 43 17.97 -8.56 1.29
N PRO A 44 18.01 -9.54 0.37
CA PRO A 44 18.00 -9.41 -1.09
C PRO A 44 16.59 -9.34 -1.72
N TRP A 45 15.53 -9.36 -0.91
CA TRP A 45 14.15 -9.46 -1.37
C TRP A 45 13.56 -8.12 -1.80
N VAL A 46 12.79 -8.15 -2.89
CA VAL A 46 12.04 -6.99 -3.39
C VAL A 46 10.59 -7.39 -3.60
N ALA A 47 9.67 -6.70 -2.95
CA ALA A 47 8.24 -6.84 -3.18
C ALA A 47 7.71 -5.61 -3.91
N GLU A 48 6.88 -5.83 -4.92
CA GLU A 48 6.16 -4.80 -5.66
C GLU A 48 4.68 -5.12 -5.62
N ALA A 49 3.87 -4.10 -5.38
CA ALA A 49 2.42 -4.18 -5.35
C ALA A 49 1.82 -2.89 -5.91
N ASP A 50 0.67 -2.99 -6.55
CA ASP A 50 -0.11 -1.81 -6.94
C ASP A 50 -1.16 -1.50 -5.90
N VAL A 51 -1.28 -0.24 -5.52
CA VAL A 51 -2.42 0.24 -4.74
C VAL A 51 -3.34 0.97 -5.70
N LEU A 52 -4.49 0.36 -5.98
CA LEU A 52 -5.58 0.96 -6.75
C LEU A 52 -6.55 1.60 -5.77
N PHE A 53 -6.93 2.84 -5.99
CA PHE A 53 -7.80 3.58 -5.09
C PHE A 53 -8.77 4.51 -5.82
N SER A 54 -9.87 4.76 -5.14
CA SER A 54 -10.90 5.71 -5.51
C SER A 54 -11.49 6.31 -4.23
N ASN A 55 -12.40 7.26 -4.38
CA ASN A 55 -13.22 7.76 -3.29
C ASN A 55 -14.04 6.67 -2.59
N ARG A 56 -14.30 5.51 -3.21
CA ARG A 56 -15.19 4.48 -2.65
C ARG A 56 -14.45 3.27 -2.07
N SER A 57 -13.30 2.94 -2.63
CA SER A 57 -12.54 1.74 -2.27
C SER A 57 -11.07 1.89 -2.59
N TYR A 58 -10.25 1.06 -1.96
CA TYR A 58 -8.90 0.79 -2.42
C TYR A 58 -8.65 -0.72 -2.36
N ARG A 59 -7.65 -1.20 -3.09
CA ARG A 59 -7.16 -2.58 -3.03
C ARG A 59 -5.68 -2.63 -3.36
N ILE A 60 -5.00 -3.63 -2.81
CA ILE A 60 -3.60 -3.91 -3.10
C ILE A 60 -3.53 -5.13 -4.03
N GLN A 61 -2.83 -4.99 -5.16
CA GLN A 61 -2.64 -6.05 -6.15
C GLN A 61 -1.19 -6.48 -6.20
N TYR A 62 -0.97 -7.80 -6.27
CA TYR A 62 0.35 -8.37 -6.48
C TYR A 62 0.95 -7.94 -7.83
N VAL A 63 2.21 -7.52 -7.81
CA VAL A 63 2.99 -7.26 -9.02
C VAL A 63 4.18 -8.22 -9.10
N SER A 64 5.08 -8.19 -8.11
CA SER A 64 6.25 -9.08 -8.11
C SER A 64 6.83 -9.30 -6.71
N ALA A 65 7.52 -10.42 -6.52
CA ALA A 65 8.25 -10.77 -5.31
C ALA A 65 9.61 -11.38 -5.68
N LYS A 66 10.58 -10.54 -6.03
CA LYS A 66 11.89 -10.95 -6.55
C LYS A 66 12.79 -11.49 -5.44
N ASN A 67 13.56 -12.53 -5.76
CA ASN A 67 14.55 -13.20 -4.91
C ASN A 67 13.98 -13.90 -3.68
N MET A 68 12.66 -14.02 -3.57
CA MET A 68 11.98 -14.68 -2.46
C MET A 68 11.80 -16.18 -2.68
N GLU A 69 11.77 -16.60 -3.95
CA GLU A 69 11.63 -17.97 -4.42
C GLU A 69 12.80 -18.85 -4.00
N ARG A 70 13.94 -18.23 -3.69
CA ARG A 70 15.14 -18.90 -3.17
C ARG A 70 15.06 -19.25 -1.67
N SER A 71 14.02 -18.82 -0.96
CA SER A 71 13.83 -19.20 0.45
C SER A 71 12.90 -20.41 0.57
N ASN A 72 13.31 -21.42 1.33
CA ASN A 72 12.49 -22.59 1.66
C ASN A 72 11.24 -22.25 2.50
N ASP A 73 11.10 -20.98 2.90
CA ASP A 73 10.06 -20.49 3.81
C ASP A 73 8.84 -19.88 3.09
N GLY A 74 8.74 -20.03 1.77
CA GLY A 74 7.59 -19.62 0.98
C GLY A 74 7.54 -18.10 0.77
N VAL A 75 7.77 -17.69 -0.49
CA VAL A 75 7.59 -16.33 -1.02
C VAL A 75 6.34 -15.66 -0.45
N GLU A 76 5.25 -16.43 -0.44
CA GLU A 76 3.93 -15.98 -0.04
C GLU A 76 3.90 -15.48 1.41
N ARG A 77 4.60 -16.13 2.36
CA ARG A 77 4.51 -15.73 3.78
C ARG A 77 5.14 -14.36 4.05
N ALA A 78 6.32 -14.10 3.49
CA ALA A 78 6.99 -12.82 3.69
C ALA A 78 6.25 -11.69 2.96
N TYR A 79 5.88 -11.93 1.70
CA TYR A 79 5.11 -10.98 0.90
C TYR A 79 3.76 -10.65 1.54
N ASN A 80 2.97 -11.66 1.90
CA ASN A 80 1.65 -11.48 2.52
C ASN A 80 1.75 -10.72 3.84
N ARG A 81 2.79 -10.98 4.65
CA ARG A 81 3.02 -10.22 5.88
C ARG A 81 3.32 -8.75 5.61
N TRP A 82 4.14 -8.43 4.61
CA TRP A 82 4.47 -7.04 4.29
C TRP A 82 3.28 -6.28 3.69
N VAL A 83 2.53 -6.92 2.78
CA VAL A 83 1.32 -6.33 2.21
C VAL A 83 0.23 -6.19 3.26
N GLY A 84 0.00 -7.19 4.13
CA GLY A 84 -0.97 -7.07 5.22
C GLY A 84 -0.60 -6.00 6.25
N ASN A 85 0.69 -5.73 6.45
CA ASN A 85 1.14 -4.59 7.24
C ASN A 85 0.86 -3.25 6.54
N LEU A 86 1.12 -3.16 5.23
CA LEU A 86 0.82 -1.98 4.43
C LEU A 86 -0.69 -1.67 4.44
N GLU A 87 -1.53 -2.69 4.25
CA GLU A 87 -2.98 -2.56 4.24
C GLU A 87 -3.51 -2.02 5.58
N ARG A 88 -3.05 -2.57 6.70
CA ARG A 88 -3.44 -2.08 8.04
C ARG A 88 -3.05 -0.62 8.26
N ASP A 89 -1.88 -0.21 7.81
CA ASP A 89 -1.42 1.16 7.98
C ASP A 89 -2.20 2.13 7.10
N ILE A 90 -2.51 1.74 5.86
CA ILE A 90 -3.36 2.53 4.95
C ILE A 90 -4.75 2.69 5.57
N ALA A 91 -5.36 1.60 6.05
CA ALA A 91 -6.66 1.64 6.72
C ALA A 91 -6.65 2.59 7.92
N ALA A 92 -5.69 2.43 8.84
CA ALA A 92 -5.59 3.28 10.03
C ALA A 92 -5.36 4.76 9.70
N LYS A 93 -4.59 5.06 8.65
CA LYS A 93 -4.36 6.43 8.19
C LYS A 93 -5.62 7.06 7.57
N LEU A 94 -6.37 6.29 6.78
CA LEU A 94 -7.63 6.74 6.19
C LEU A 94 -8.71 6.97 7.25
N ASP A 95 -8.80 6.09 8.25
CA ASP A 95 -9.69 6.25 9.41
C ASP A 95 -9.32 7.51 10.20
N GLN A 96 -8.03 7.70 10.51
CA GLN A 96 -7.55 8.90 11.20
C GLN A 96 -7.90 10.20 10.46
N ILE A 97 -7.84 10.21 9.12
CA ILE A 97 -8.22 11.41 8.34
C ILE A 97 -9.74 11.61 8.36
N ALA A 98 -10.52 10.52 8.34
CA ALA A 98 -11.97 10.58 8.40
C ALA A 98 -12.48 11.11 9.74
N ASP A 99 -11.88 10.69 10.86
CA ASP A 99 -12.29 11.09 12.22
C ASP A 99 -11.92 12.55 12.57
N ARG A 100 -11.01 13.16 11.81
CA ARG A 100 -10.60 14.56 11.99
C ARG A 100 -11.53 15.57 11.30
N ARG A 101 -12.59 15.11 10.65
CA ARG A 101 -13.57 15.94 9.94
C ARG A 101 -14.93 15.87 10.63
#